data_AF-A0A350CV80-F1
#
_entry.id   AF-A0A350CV80-F1
#
_cell.length_a   1.000
_cell.length_b   1.000
_cell.length_c   1.000
_cell.angle_alpha   90.00
_cell.angle_beta   90.00
_cell.angle_gamma   90.00
#
_symmetry.space_group_name_H-M   'P 1'
#
loop_
_entity.id
_entity.type
_entity.pdbx_description
1 polymer ?
#
loop_
_entity_poly.entity_id
_entity_poly.type
_entity_poly.pdbx_seq_one_letter_code
_entity_poly.pdbx_strand_id
1 'polypeptide(L)'
;MHQFQSLGHCRDAYYATFKALVLLALAPSLVLFLFSPQLFGWVFGAAWRPAGELARILAPLCFLGFIASPLSYVFFVAGKQKMELLWQVALFLMTFSVFVAPLTLHQSLLTYAIGRSLLYLVYLYLSHRYSRPRAIAAVVSSSPNP
;
A
#
# COMPACT_ATOMS: atom_id res chain seq x y z
N MET A 1 -17.17 23.81 -23.66
CA MET A 1 -15.84 24.37 -23.33
C MET A 1 -15.90 24.94 -21.91
N HIS A 2 -15.29 24.31 -20.90
CA HIS A 2 -14.87 24.87 -19.58
C HIS A 2 -14.54 23.75 -18.56
N GLN A 3 -13.78 22.71 -18.95
CA GLN A 3 -13.35 21.62 -18.05
C GLN A 3 -11.82 21.48 -17.95
N PHE A 4 -11.09 22.57 -18.16
CA PHE A 4 -9.61 22.59 -18.16
C PHE A 4 -8.98 23.35 -16.98
N GLN A 5 -9.72 23.56 -15.88
CA GLN A 5 -9.17 24.10 -14.61
C GLN A 5 -9.17 23.07 -13.45
N SER A 6 -9.38 21.77 -13.73
CA SER A 6 -9.61 20.73 -12.70
C SER A 6 -8.37 20.01 -12.18
N LEU A 7 -7.15 20.31 -12.66
CA LEU A 7 -5.94 19.58 -12.25
C LEU A 7 -5.47 19.94 -10.82
N GLY A 8 -5.73 21.16 -10.34
CA GLY A 8 -5.40 21.59 -8.98
C GLY A 8 -6.29 20.94 -7.91
N HIS A 9 -7.61 20.92 -8.15
CA HIS A 9 -8.60 20.36 -7.22
C HIS A 9 -8.52 18.83 -7.09
N CYS A 10 -8.12 18.11 -8.15
CA CYS A 10 -7.96 16.65 -8.08
C CYS A 10 -6.84 16.23 -7.11
N ARG A 11 -5.76 17.01 -7.01
CA ARG A 11 -4.65 16.70 -6.11
C ARG A 11 -5.04 16.91 -4.65
N ASP A 12 -5.75 17.98 -4.37
CA ASP A 12 -6.19 18.29 -3.00
C ASP A 12 -7.31 17.34 -2.55
N ALA A 13 -8.25 16.99 -3.43
CA ALA A 13 -9.25 15.95 -3.18
C ALA A 13 -8.59 14.58 -2.92
N TYR A 14 -7.54 14.25 -3.67
CA TYR A 14 -6.75 13.03 -3.45
C TYR A 14 -6.04 13.06 -2.09
N TYR A 15 -5.35 14.14 -1.74
CA TYR A 15 -4.67 14.25 -0.46
C TYR A 15 -5.63 14.24 0.73
N ALA A 16 -6.80 14.87 0.59
CA ALA A 16 -7.84 14.83 1.60
C ALA A 16 -8.37 13.40 1.80
N THR A 17 -8.64 12.69 0.71
CA THR A 17 -9.11 11.30 0.74
C THR A 17 -8.04 10.37 1.31
N PHE A 18 -6.77 10.52 0.89
CA PHE A 18 -5.62 9.79 1.42
C PHE A 18 -5.46 10.02 2.93
N LYS A 19 -5.53 11.27 3.39
CA LYS A 19 -5.38 11.60 4.81
C LYS A 19 -6.54 11.04 5.63
N ALA A 20 -7.76 11.07 5.10
CA ALA A 20 -8.92 10.44 5.72
C ALA A 20 -8.78 8.92 5.80
N LEU A 21 -8.36 8.25 4.73
CA LEU A 21 -8.10 6.80 4.69
C LEU A 21 -6.98 6.40 5.66
N VAL A 22 -5.89 7.16 5.72
CA VAL A 22 -4.80 6.91 6.66
C VAL A 22 -5.30 7.05 8.09
N LEU A 23 -6.01 8.14 8.43
CA LEU A 23 -6.53 8.36 9.77
C LEU A 23 -7.52 7.26 10.17
N LEU A 24 -8.40 6.88 9.24
CA LEU A 24 -9.39 5.83 9.43
C LEU A 24 -8.77 4.44 9.58
N ALA A 25 -7.70 4.14 8.84
CA ALA A 25 -6.99 2.85 8.91
C ALA A 25 -6.02 2.78 10.10
N LEU A 26 -5.50 3.91 10.56
CA LEU A 26 -4.55 3.98 11.67
C LEU A 26 -5.19 3.49 12.97
N ALA A 27 -6.42 3.92 13.26
CA ALA A 27 -7.16 3.52 14.47
C ALA A 27 -7.35 1.99 14.59
N PRO A 28 -7.97 1.29 13.63
CA PRO A 28 -8.14 -0.16 13.70
C PRO A 28 -6.81 -0.91 13.58
N SER A 29 -5.83 -0.39 12.83
CA SER A 29 -4.50 -1.01 12.74
C SER A 29 -3.76 -0.98 14.09
N LEU A 30 -3.81 0.14 14.82
CA LEU A 30 -3.24 0.25 16.16
C LEU A 30 -3.93 -0.68 17.16
N VAL A 31 -5.27 -0.73 17.12
CA VAL A 31 -6.05 -1.62 17.99
C VAL A 31 -5.69 -3.07 17.71
N LEU A 32 -5.63 -3.49 16.44
CA LEU A 32 -5.18 -4.84 16.08
C LEU A 32 -3.72 -5.06 16.50
N PHE A 33 -2.83 -4.11 16.28
CA PHE A 33 -1.42 -4.31 16.62
C PHE A 33 -1.16 -4.49 18.13
N LEU A 34 -1.92 -3.80 18.97
CA LEU A 34 -1.77 -3.84 20.44
C LEU A 34 -2.62 -4.94 21.09
N PHE A 35 -3.83 -5.16 20.61
CA PHE A 35 -4.83 -6.00 21.26
C PHE A 35 -5.22 -7.25 20.46
N SER A 36 -4.68 -7.50 19.27
CA SER A 36 -5.07 -8.66 18.44
C SER A 36 -5.05 -10.01 19.18
N PRO A 37 -3.96 -10.44 19.85
CA PRO A 37 -3.95 -11.74 20.53
C PRO A 37 -4.99 -11.83 21.66
N GLN A 38 -5.25 -10.74 22.38
CA GLN A 38 -6.30 -10.68 23.41
C GLN A 38 -7.71 -10.66 22.81
N LEU A 39 -7.95 -9.88 21.75
CA LEU A 39 -9.23 -9.79 21.03
C LEU A 39 -9.62 -11.14 20.44
N PHE A 40 -8.71 -11.80 19.73
CA PHE A 40 -8.97 -13.11 19.16
C PHE A 40 -9.17 -14.16 20.26
N GLY A 41 -8.39 -14.10 21.34
CA GLY A 41 -8.54 -14.98 22.49
C GLY A 41 -9.86 -14.78 23.25
N TRP A 42 -10.40 -13.55 23.27
CA TRP A 42 -11.64 -13.20 23.95
C TRP A 42 -12.88 -13.53 23.11
N VAL A 43 -12.86 -13.18 21.81
CA VAL A 43 -13.99 -13.39 20.88
C VAL A 43 -14.12 -14.86 20.47
N PHE A 44 -13.01 -15.51 20.12
CA PHE A 44 -13.02 -16.88 19.58
C PHE A 44 -12.56 -17.94 20.60
N GLY A 45 -12.01 -17.51 21.74
CA GLY A 45 -11.52 -18.39 22.81
C GLY A 45 -10.00 -18.59 22.82
N ALA A 46 -9.47 -19.14 23.91
CA ALA A 46 -8.02 -19.23 24.17
C ALA A 46 -7.22 -19.97 23.08
N ALA A 47 -7.85 -20.90 22.36
CA ALA A 47 -7.25 -21.64 21.26
C ALA A 47 -6.92 -20.77 20.02
N TRP A 48 -7.54 -19.59 19.91
CA TRP A 48 -7.36 -18.66 18.78
C TRP A 48 -6.32 -17.56 19.04
N ARG A 49 -5.67 -17.55 20.21
CA ARG A 49 -4.52 -16.66 20.46
C ARG A 49 -3.43 -16.72 19.38
N PRO A 50 -3.04 -17.90 18.84
CA PRO A 50 -2.07 -17.97 17.75
C PRO A 50 -2.55 -17.25 16.49
N ALA A 51 -3.86 -17.31 16.17
CA ALA A 51 -4.43 -16.57 15.04
C ALA A 51 -4.36 -15.05 15.27
N GLY A 52 -4.51 -14.59 16.52
CA GLY A 52 -4.29 -13.20 16.88
C GLY A 52 -2.83 -12.76 16.74
N GLU A 53 -1.85 -13.62 17.05
CA GLU A 53 -0.43 -13.31 16.76
C GLU A 53 -0.18 -13.15 15.26
N LEU A 54 -0.80 -14.00 14.42
CA LEU A 54 -0.72 -13.85 12.96
C LEU A 54 -1.39 -12.55 12.48
N ALA A 55 -2.57 -12.21 13.00
CA ALA A 55 -3.25 -10.97 12.67
C ALA A 55 -2.45 -9.73 13.10
N ARG A 56 -1.67 -9.82 14.18
CA ARG A 56 -0.74 -8.76 14.61
C ARG A 56 0.36 -8.52 13.59
N ILE A 57 0.93 -9.59 13.02
CA ILE A 57 1.94 -9.51 11.96
C ILE A 57 1.34 -8.94 10.66
N LEU A 58 0.09 -9.27 10.36
CA LEU A 58 -0.63 -8.78 9.18
C LEU A 58 -1.18 -7.35 9.35
N ALA A 59 -1.33 -6.82 10.57
CA ALA A 59 -1.83 -5.48 10.82
C ALA A 59 -1.09 -4.35 10.05
N PRO A 60 0.26 -4.29 10.04
CA PRO A 60 0.98 -3.31 9.23
C PRO A 60 0.79 -3.52 7.73
N LEU A 61 0.66 -4.77 7.28
CA LEU A 61 0.40 -5.11 5.89
C LEU A 61 -1.01 -4.67 5.44
N CYS A 62 -2.02 -4.89 6.27
CA CYS A 62 -3.38 -4.40 6.05
C CYS A 62 -3.41 -2.88 6.00
N PHE A 63 -2.70 -2.19 6.90
CA PHE A 63 -2.57 -0.74 6.88
C PHE A 63 -1.96 -0.24 5.56
N LEU A 64 -0.83 -0.81 5.14
CA LEU A 64 -0.19 -0.46 3.87
C LEU A 64 -1.07 -0.78 2.65
N GLY A 65 -1.78 -1.92 2.67
CA GLY A 65 -2.73 -2.29 1.61
C GLY A 65 -3.91 -1.32 1.51
N PHE A 66 -4.42 -0.84 2.64
CA PHE A 66 -5.50 0.15 2.68
C PHE A 66 -5.05 1.49 2.10
N ILE A 67 -3.81 1.89 2.40
CA ILE A 67 -3.17 3.11 1.86
C ILE A 67 -2.86 2.99 0.36
N ALA A 68 -2.56 1.78 -0.12
CA ALA A 68 -2.28 1.53 -1.54
C ALA A 68 -3.53 1.64 -2.43
N SER A 69 -4.73 1.45 -1.88
CA SER A 69 -6.01 1.54 -2.62
C SER A 69 -6.19 2.87 -3.40
N PRO A 70 -6.05 4.06 -2.79
CA PRO A 70 -6.13 5.33 -3.52
C PRO A 70 -4.95 5.53 -4.47
N LEU A 71 -3.79 4.95 -4.15
CA LEU A 71 -2.58 5.09 -4.96
C LEU A 71 -2.72 4.40 -6.32
N SER A 72 -3.25 3.17 -6.36
CA SER A 72 -3.59 2.49 -7.63
C SER A 72 -4.60 3.29 -8.45
N TYR A 73 -5.57 3.95 -7.81
CA TYR A 73 -6.53 4.82 -8.50
C TYR A 73 -5.86 6.04 -9.12
N VAL A 74 -4.87 6.64 -8.45
CA VAL A 74 -4.06 7.74 -9.03
C VAL A 74 -3.20 7.27 -10.19
N PHE A 75 -2.58 6.09 -10.12
CA PHE A 75 -1.82 5.55 -11.26
C PHE A 75 -2.72 5.28 -12.47
N PHE A 76 -3.96 4.85 -12.24
CA PHE A 76 -4.98 4.68 -13.27
C PHE A 76 -5.37 6.01 -13.92
N VAL A 77 -5.72 7.03 -13.11
CA VAL A 77 -6.09 8.37 -13.59
C VAL A 77 -4.91 9.12 -14.23
N ALA A 78 -3.69 8.92 -13.75
CA ALA A 78 -2.46 9.52 -14.29
C ALA A 78 -1.93 8.82 -15.54
N GLY A 79 -2.62 7.79 -16.06
CA GLY A 79 -2.22 7.06 -17.27
C GLY A 79 -0.91 6.26 -17.12
N LYS A 80 -0.48 5.98 -15.88
CA LYS A 80 0.77 5.29 -15.56
C LYS A 80 0.54 3.80 -15.24
N GLN A 81 -0.42 3.19 -15.92
CA GLN A 81 -0.86 1.80 -15.72
C GLN A 81 0.28 0.76 -15.89
N LYS A 82 1.27 1.05 -16.75
CA LYS A 82 2.47 0.19 -16.92
C LYS A 82 3.33 0.09 -15.65
N MET A 83 3.42 1.18 -14.87
CA MET A 83 4.21 1.19 -13.62
C MET A 83 3.49 0.40 -12.53
N GLU A 84 2.17 0.55 -12.44
CA GLU A 84 1.32 -0.24 -11.53
C GLU A 84 1.40 -1.74 -11.89
N LEU A 85 1.39 -2.09 -13.18
CA LEU A 85 1.53 -3.48 -13.64
C LEU A 85 2.88 -4.08 -13.24
N LEU A 86 3.99 -3.36 -13.49
CA LEU A 86 5.33 -3.79 -13.07
C LEU A 86 5.39 -3.98 -11.54
N TRP A 87 4.73 -3.11 -10.79
CA TRP A 87 4.66 -3.21 -9.33
C TRP A 87 3.88 -4.44 -8.87
N GLN A 88 2.72 -4.70 -9.48
CA GLN A 88 1.92 -5.89 -9.21
C GLN A 88 2.67 -7.18 -9.56
N VAL A 89 3.42 -7.20 -10.67
CA VAL A 89 4.26 -8.35 -11.05
C VAL A 89 5.39 -8.57 -10.04
N ALA A 90 6.05 -7.51 -9.56
CA ALA A 90 7.08 -7.62 -8.53
C ALA A 90 6.51 -8.17 -7.21
N LEU A 91 5.32 -7.70 -6.79
CA LEU A 91 4.60 -8.22 -5.63
C LEU A 91 4.20 -9.69 -5.82
N PHE A 92 3.74 -10.06 -7.01
CA PHE A 92 3.36 -11.42 -7.34
C PHE A 92 4.56 -12.35 -7.27
N LEU A 93 5.67 -12.01 -7.91
CA LEU A 93 6.91 -12.80 -7.87
C LEU A 93 7.42 -12.98 -6.44
N MET A 94 7.43 -11.89 -5.65
CA MET A 94 7.83 -11.95 -4.25
C MET A 94 6.92 -12.87 -3.43
N THR A 95 5.61 -12.77 -3.62
CA THR A 95 4.62 -13.65 -2.98
C THR A 95 4.86 -15.11 -3.37
N PHE A 96 5.05 -15.36 -4.67
CA PHE A 96 5.27 -16.69 -5.21
C PHE A 96 6.55 -17.31 -4.65
N SER A 97 7.64 -16.56 -4.55
CA SER A 97 8.89 -17.02 -3.94
C SER A 97 8.73 -17.44 -2.47
N VAL A 98 7.88 -16.75 -1.71
CA VAL A 98 7.63 -17.12 -0.30
C VAL A 98 6.83 -18.42 -0.19
N PHE A 99 5.88 -18.67 -1.10
CA PHE A 99 5.08 -19.90 -1.11
C PHE A 99 5.83 -21.13 -1.64
N VAL A 100 6.81 -20.93 -2.52
CA VAL A 100 7.65 -22.02 -3.05
C VAL A 100 8.74 -22.44 -2.06
N ALA A 101 9.12 -21.57 -1.13
CA ALA A 101 10.12 -21.90 -0.11
C ALA A 101 9.55 -22.91 0.91
N PRO A 102 10.31 -23.95 1.31
CA PRO A 102 9.89 -24.95 2.30
C PRO A 102 9.98 -24.39 3.73
N LEU A 103 9.22 -23.33 3.99
CA LEU A 103 9.18 -22.60 5.26
C LEU A 103 7.97 -23.06 6.10
N THR A 104 8.13 -23.02 7.41
CA THR A 104 7.01 -23.24 8.34
C THR A 104 5.97 -22.12 8.20
N LEU A 105 4.69 -22.41 8.46
CA LEU A 105 3.57 -21.46 8.27
C LEU A 105 3.83 -20.10 8.93
N HIS A 106 4.46 -20.10 10.11
CA HIS A 106 4.83 -18.88 10.83
C HIS A 106 5.95 -18.10 10.11
N GLN A 107 7.00 -18.79 9.64
CA GLN A 107 8.11 -18.17 8.90
C GLN A 107 7.68 -17.68 7.50
N SER A 108 6.79 -18.39 6.81
CA SER A 108 6.22 -17.95 5.53
C SER A 108 5.45 -16.65 5.71
N LEU A 109 4.59 -16.55 6.73
CA LEU A 109 3.84 -15.33 7.02
C LEU A 109 4.75 -14.17 7.43
N LEU A 110 5.79 -14.43 8.21
CA LEU A 110 6.74 -13.41 8.65
C LEU A 110 7.57 -12.87 7.47
N THR A 111 8.09 -13.77 6.63
CA THR A 111 8.85 -13.42 5.41
C THR A 111 7.98 -12.67 4.40
N TYR A 112 6.72 -13.10 4.27
CA TYR A 112 5.71 -12.43 3.46
C TYR A 112 5.43 -11.01 3.93
N ALA A 113 5.14 -10.85 5.23
CA ALA A 113 4.83 -9.56 5.83
C ALA A 113 6.00 -8.59 5.77
N ILE A 114 7.24 -9.07 6.04
CA ILE A 114 8.45 -8.27 5.93
C ILE A 114 8.67 -7.83 4.49
N GLY A 115 8.70 -8.75 3.54
CA GLY A 115 9.04 -8.39 2.17
C GLY A 115 7.95 -7.56 1.48
N ARG A 116 6.66 -7.78 1.78
CA ARG A 116 5.58 -6.89 1.32
C ARG A 116 5.64 -5.52 1.98
N SER A 117 5.94 -5.43 3.27
CA SER A 117 6.17 -4.12 3.92
C SER A 117 7.35 -3.38 3.30
N LEU A 118 8.45 -4.08 3.01
CA LEU A 118 9.63 -3.49 2.39
C LEU A 118 9.32 -2.97 0.98
N LEU A 119 8.63 -3.77 0.17
CA LEU A 119 8.14 -3.36 -1.14
C LEU A 119 7.23 -2.14 -1.00
N TYR A 120 6.21 -2.15 -0.14
CA TYR A 120 5.34 -0.99 0.03
C TYR A 120 6.08 0.26 0.51
N LEU A 121 7.08 0.14 1.40
CA LEU A 121 7.94 1.27 1.80
C LEU A 121 8.71 1.83 0.60
N VAL A 122 9.29 0.97 -0.23
CA VAL A 122 9.96 1.37 -1.48
C VAL A 122 8.98 2.04 -2.43
N TYR A 123 7.75 1.53 -2.55
CA TYR A 123 6.70 2.13 -3.37
C TYR A 123 6.31 3.52 -2.88
N LEU A 124 6.12 3.66 -1.57
CA LEU A 124 5.73 4.91 -0.94
C LEU A 124 6.84 5.95 -1.05
N TYR A 125 8.10 5.51 -0.93
CA TYR A 125 9.27 6.33 -1.18
C TYR A 125 9.39 6.76 -2.65
N LEU A 126 9.20 5.84 -3.60
CA LEU A 126 9.18 6.13 -5.04
C LEU A 126 8.05 7.10 -5.40
N SER A 127 6.84 6.85 -4.89
CA SER A 127 5.67 7.71 -5.06
C SER A 127 5.95 9.13 -4.54
N HIS A 128 6.51 9.26 -3.33
CA HIS A 128 6.90 10.55 -2.78
C HIS A 128 8.00 11.24 -3.61
N ARG A 129 8.96 10.48 -4.14
CA ARG A 129 10.04 11.01 -5.00
C ARG A 129 9.53 11.46 -6.38
N TYR A 130 8.59 10.74 -6.98
CA TYR A 130 7.96 11.10 -8.26
C TYR A 130 6.90 12.19 -8.14
N SER A 131 6.30 12.36 -6.95
CA SER A 131 5.42 13.49 -6.63
C SER A 131 6.19 14.83 -6.53
N ARG A 132 7.53 14.83 -6.57
CA ARG A 132 8.29 16.08 -6.67
C ARG A 132 8.21 16.64 -8.12
N PRO A 133 7.87 17.93 -8.31
CA PRO A 133 7.47 18.53 -9.61
C PRO A 133 8.49 18.51 -10.75
N ARG A 134 9.71 18.01 -10.52
CA ARG A 134 10.84 18.16 -11.45
C ARG A 134 10.82 17.16 -12.61
N ALA A 135 10.14 16.01 -12.45
CA ALA A 135 10.04 14.99 -13.50
C ALA A 135 9.01 15.35 -14.59
N ILE A 136 7.94 16.06 -14.23
CA ILE A 136 6.91 16.49 -15.21
C ILE A 136 7.45 17.64 -16.07
N ALA A 137 8.22 18.56 -15.48
CA ALA A 137 8.87 19.64 -16.22
C ALA A 137 9.87 19.12 -17.29
N ALA A 138 10.60 18.04 -17.00
CA ALA A 138 11.56 17.45 -17.92
C ALA A 138 10.91 16.75 -19.14
N VAL A 139 9.74 16.12 -18.95
CA VAL A 139 8.98 15.47 -20.03
C VAL A 139 8.27 16.50 -20.92
N VAL A 140 7.80 17.60 -20.34
CA VAL A 140 7.19 18.71 -21.10
C VAL A 140 8.25 19.49 -21.89
N SER A 141 9.49 19.59 -21.40
CA SER A 141 10.59 20.23 -22.13
C SER A 141 11.19 19.39 -23.27
N SER A 142 10.87 18.09 -23.33
CA SER A 142 11.40 17.17 -24.35
C SER A 142 10.41 16.84 -25.47
N SER A 143 9.18 17.37 -25.46
CA SER A 143 8.35 17.36 -26.66
C SER A 143 8.78 18.53 -27.54
N PRO A 144 9.34 18.30 -28.74
CA PRO A 144 9.46 19.36 -29.73
C PRO A 144 8.03 19.74 -30.10
N ASN A 145 7.72 21.03 -29.96
CA ASN A 145 6.52 21.64 -30.53
C ASN A 145 7.00 22.44 -31.75
N PRO A 146 6.29 22.52 -32.88
CA PRO A 146 5.06 21.81 -33.29
C PRO A 146 5.27 20.75 -34.39
#